data_AF-A0A7U9R6L9-F1
#
_entry.id   AF-A0A7U9R6L9-F1
#
_cell.length_a   1.000
_cell.length_b   1.000
_cell.length_c   1.000
_cell.angle_alpha   90.00
_cell.angle_beta   90.00
_cell.angle_gamma   90.00
#
_symmetry.space_group_name_H-M   'P 1'
#
loop_
_entity.id
_entity.type
_entity.pdbx_description
1 polymer ?
#
loop_
_entity_poly.entity_id
_entity_poly.type
_entity_poly.pdbx_seq_one_letter_code
_entity_poly.pdbx_strand_id
1 'polypeptide(L)'
;MLCEKCKTNMIHICENSVQGWSCPVCGWEILTTHIAKIYQDMTEYSIFTKKVTHIDKEKIKTISRIAGVNYIIAKQMLEKEDVCIMKEKAIDIKAAVCKLKDTDIPFEVIPKFNYS
;
A
#
# COMPACT_ATOMS: atom_id res chain seq x y z
N MET A 1 11.70 -7.23 28.34
CA MET A 1 12.02 -6.03 29.16
C MET A 1 11.44 -6.24 30.56
N LEU A 2 12.10 -5.78 31.62
CA LEU A 2 11.57 -5.82 32.98
C LEU A 2 10.91 -4.48 33.33
N CYS A 3 9.77 -4.53 34.04
CA CYS A 3 9.07 -3.35 34.53
C CYS A 3 9.95 -2.58 35.53
N GLU A 4 10.07 -1.26 35.36
CA GLU A 4 10.90 -0.46 36.26
C GLU A 4 10.35 -0.44 37.70
N LYS A 5 9.02 -0.50 37.86
CA LYS A 5 8.32 -0.43 39.15
C LYS A 5 8.31 -1.76 39.91
N CYS A 6 7.91 -2.86 39.28
CA CYS A 6 7.70 -4.15 39.96
C CYS A 6 8.66 -5.26 39.53
N LYS A 7 9.59 -4.97 38.60
CA LYS A 7 10.58 -5.93 38.05
C LYS A 7 9.99 -7.17 37.36
N THR A 8 8.67 -7.22 37.15
CA THR A 8 8.02 -8.28 36.36
C THR A 8 8.35 -8.15 34.87
N ASN A 9 8.37 -9.28 34.15
CA ASN A 9 8.46 -9.29 32.69
C ASN A 9 7.29 -8.54 32.05
N MET A 10 7.61 -7.62 31.14
CA MET A 10 6.62 -6.86 30.38
C MET A 10 6.26 -7.59 29.08
N ILE A 11 5.05 -7.33 28.60
CA ILE A 11 4.52 -7.86 27.35
C ILE A 11 4.72 -6.81 26.26
N HIS A 12 5.22 -7.22 25.10
CA HIS A 12 5.32 -6.34 23.94
C HIS A 12 3.94 -6.16 23.30
N ILE A 13 3.56 -4.91 23.03
CA ILE A 13 2.32 -4.55 22.36
C ILE A 13 2.69 -3.86 21.05
N CYS A 14 2.02 -4.22 19.96
CA CYS A 14 2.08 -3.48 18.70
C CYS A 14 0.69 -3.49 18.07
N GLU A 15 0.00 -2.36 18.17
CA GLU A 15 -1.34 -2.16 17.63
C GLU A 15 -1.37 -0.87 16.83
N ASN A 16 -1.72 -0.97 15.54
CA ASN A 16 -1.78 0.16 14.61
C ASN A 16 -0.45 0.96 14.59
N SER A 17 -0.50 2.21 15.04
CA SER A 17 0.61 3.15 15.09
C SER A 17 1.25 3.24 16.48
N VAL A 18 0.93 2.32 17.39
CA VAL A 18 1.48 2.28 18.76
C VAL A 18 2.23 0.98 18.95
N GLN A 19 3.46 1.06 19.45
CA GLN A 19 4.22 -0.08 19.93
C GLN A 19 4.81 0.22 21.30
N GLY A 20 5.12 -0.81 22.06
CA GLY A 20 5.73 -0.62 23.36
C GLY A 20 5.67 -1.85 24.24
N TRP A 21 5.77 -1.60 25.53
CA TRP A 21 5.76 -2.62 26.56
C TRP A 21 4.75 -2.25 27.63
N SER A 22 3.90 -3.19 28.03
CA SER A 22 2.96 -3.03 29.14
C SER A 22 3.23 -4.07 30.22
N CYS A 23 3.15 -3.63 31.48
CA CYS A 23 3.30 -4.50 32.63
C CYS A 23 1.94 -5.08 33.05
N PRO A 24 1.75 -6.40 33.01
CA PRO A 24 0.45 -7.01 33.33
C PRO A 24 0.09 -6.95 34.83
N VAL A 25 1.05 -6.60 35.70
CA VAL A 25 0.85 -6.63 37.16
C VAL A 25 0.50 -5.26 37.73
N CYS A 26 1.22 -4.21 37.31
CA CYS A 26 1.05 -2.86 37.88
C CYS A 26 0.52 -1.82 36.89
N GLY A 27 0.26 -2.22 35.64
CA GLY A 27 -0.29 -1.34 34.61
C GLY A 27 0.65 -0.24 34.14
N TRP A 28 1.96 -0.33 34.46
CA TRP A 28 2.94 0.61 33.95
C TRP A 28 3.28 0.30 32.49
N GLU A 29 3.33 1.33 31.65
CA GLU A 29 3.51 1.20 30.21
C GLU A 29 4.59 2.15 29.70
N ILE A 30 5.35 1.68 28.71
CA ILE A 30 6.22 2.51 27.89
C ILE A 30 5.74 2.33 26.46
N LEU A 31 5.21 3.40 25.87
CA LEU A 31 4.68 3.39 24.52
C LEU A 31 5.48 4.35 23.64
N THR A 32 5.60 4.00 22.37
CA THR A 32 6.18 4.83 21.33
C THR A 32 5.41 4.62 20.02
N THR A 33 5.58 5.54 19.09
CA THR A 33 4.94 5.45 17.78
C THR A 33 5.58 4.32 16.97
N HIS A 34 4.75 3.47 16.38
CA HIS A 34 5.14 2.53 15.35
C HIS A 34 4.79 3.11 13.98
N ILE A 35 5.80 3.36 13.16
CA ILE A 35 5.63 3.77 11.77
C ILE A 35 5.85 2.53 10.91
N ALA A 36 4.81 2.00 10.26
CA ALA A 36 4.97 0.81 9.42
C ALA A 36 5.93 1.08 8.25
N LYS A 37 6.69 0.06 7.83
CA LYS A 37 7.76 0.19 6.82
C LYS A 37 7.33 0.89 5.54
N ILE A 38 6.09 0.68 5.08
CA ILE A 38 5.55 1.33 3.88
C ILE A 38 5.51 2.87 3.97
N TYR A 39 5.30 3.42 5.18
CA TYR A 39 5.31 4.87 5.40
C TYR A 39 6.73 5.44 5.49
N GLN A 40 7.72 4.58 5.74
CA GLN A 40 9.14 4.95 5.73
C GLN A 40 9.76 4.79 4.34
N ASP A 41 9.03 4.15 3.40
CA ASP A 41 9.54 3.86 2.08
C ASP A 41 9.53 5.10 1.19
N MET A 42 10.73 5.60 0.90
CA MET A 42 10.94 6.77 0.06
C MET A 42 11.04 6.41 -1.43
N THR A 43 11.00 5.13 -1.79
CA THR A 43 11.08 4.66 -3.18
C THR A 43 9.85 5.12 -3.97
N GLU A 44 10.08 5.66 -5.17
CA GLU A 44 9.02 5.85 -6.13
C GLU A 44 8.83 4.58 -6.94
N TYR A 45 7.57 4.16 -7.10
CA TYR A 45 7.19 3.02 -7.92
C TYR A 45 6.37 3.50 -9.10
N SER A 46 6.42 2.75 -10.19
CA SER A 46 5.63 2.96 -11.40
C SER A 46 4.77 1.73 -11.65
N ILE A 47 3.51 1.95 -12.02
CA ILE A 47 2.58 0.88 -12.41
C ILE A 47 2.44 0.88 -13.93
N PHE A 48 2.66 -0.27 -14.54
CA PHE A 48 2.47 -0.51 -15.96
C PHE A 48 1.30 -1.47 -16.20
N THR A 49 0.44 -1.17 -17.17
CA THR A 49 -0.63 -2.09 -17.59
C THR A 49 -0.06 -3.17 -18.49
N LYS A 50 -0.52 -4.41 -18.32
CA LYS A 50 -0.27 -5.49 -19.28
C LYS A 50 -1.46 -5.64 -20.22
N LYS A 51 -1.32 -6.50 -21.23
CA LYS A 51 -2.37 -6.79 -22.20
C LYS A 51 -3.71 -7.11 -21.51
N VAL A 52 -4.73 -6.33 -21.84
CA VAL A 52 -6.11 -6.53 -21.37
C VAL A 52 -6.94 -7.13 -22.51
N THR A 53 -7.55 -8.29 -22.27
CA THR A 53 -8.34 -9.01 -23.31
C THR A 53 -9.74 -8.44 -23.50
N HIS A 54 -10.38 -8.02 -22.41
CA HIS A 54 -11.72 -7.43 -22.42
C HIS A 54 -11.70 -6.09 -21.71
N ILE A 55 -12.03 -5.02 -22.46
CA ILE A 55 -12.11 -3.66 -21.95
C ILE A 55 -13.59 -3.30 -21.76
N ASP A 56 -14.01 -3.26 -20.49
CA ASP A 56 -15.33 -2.78 -20.09
C ASP A 56 -15.27 -1.37 -19.50
N LYS A 57 -16.45 -0.83 -19.18
CA LYS A 57 -16.60 0.53 -18.63
C LYS A 57 -15.97 0.69 -17.25
N GLU A 58 -16.00 -0.33 -16.39
CA GLU A 58 -15.42 -0.26 -15.04
C GLU A 58 -13.89 -0.26 -15.10
N LYS A 59 -13.28 -1.01 -16.03
CA LYS A 59 -11.84 -0.97 -16.26
C LYS A 59 -11.38 0.41 -16.75
N ILE A 60 -12.09 0.99 -17.71
CA ILE A 60 -11.81 2.35 -18.22
C ILE A 60 -11.91 3.38 -17.08
N LYS A 61 -12.96 3.29 -16.26
CA LYS A 61 -13.17 4.19 -15.11
C LYS A 61 -12.05 4.06 -14.07
N THR A 62 -11.57 2.84 -13.85
CA THR A 62 -10.48 2.57 -12.91
C THR A 62 -9.16 3.16 -13.38
N ILE A 63 -8.77 2.94 -14.65
CA ILE A 63 -7.57 3.54 -15.22
C ILE A 63 -7.66 5.07 -15.25
N SER A 64 -8.80 5.63 -15.68
CA SER A 64 -9.03 7.08 -15.68
C SER A 64 -8.78 7.69 -14.30
N ARG A 65 -9.25 7.04 -13.22
CA ARG A 65 -9.08 7.53 -11.85
C ARG A 65 -7.66 7.37 -11.32
N ILE A 66 -6.96 6.30 -11.71
CA ILE A 66 -5.57 6.05 -11.28
C ILE A 66 -4.61 7.01 -12.00
N ALA A 67 -4.75 7.14 -13.32
CA ALA A 67 -3.87 7.96 -14.14
C ALA A 67 -4.25 9.45 -14.17
N GLY A 68 -5.43 9.82 -13.64
CA GLY A 68 -5.92 11.20 -13.67
C GLY A 68 -6.24 11.71 -15.07
N VAL A 69 -6.66 10.82 -15.99
CA VAL A 69 -6.94 11.13 -17.40
C VAL A 69 -8.42 10.94 -17.74
N ASN A 70 -8.88 11.52 -18.84
CA ASN A 70 -10.25 11.30 -19.32
C ASN A 70 -10.47 9.86 -19.84
N TYR A 71 -11.73 9.47 -20.04
CA TYR A 71 -12.09 8.11 -20.46
C TYR A 71 -11.58 7.70 -21.84
N ILE A 72 -11.41 8.65 -22.77
CA ILE A 72 -10.89 8.36 -24.11
C ILE A 72 -9.42 7.95 -24.01
N ILE A 73 -8.62 8.71 -23.27
CA ILE A 73 -7.21 8.41 -23.02
C ILE A 73 -7.07 7.13 -22.20
N ALA A 74 -7.89 6.94 -21.16
CA ALA A 74 -7.86 5.71 -20.36
C ALA A 74 -8.15 4.45 -21.19
N LYS A 75 -9.09 4.52 -22.13
CA LYS A 75 -9.36 3.43 -23.09
C LYS A 75 -8.14 3.16 -23.97
N GLN A 76 -7.52 4.22 -24.51
CA GLN A 76 -6.30 4.09 -25.32
C GLN A 76 -5.12 3.50 -24.53
N MET A 77 -5.02 3.78 -23.22
CA MET A 77 -4.00 3.19 -22.35
C MET A 77 -4.24 1.69 -22.15
N LEU A 78 -5.50 1.24 -22.06
CA LEU A 78 -5.86 -0.18 -21.95
C LEU A 78 -5.68 -0.96 -23.27
N GLU A 79 -5.79 -0.27 -24.40
CA GLU A 79 -5.56 -0.85 -25.73
C GLU A 79 -4.07 -1.04 -26.04
N LYS A 80 -3.20 -0.30 -25.37
CA LYS A 80 -1.74 -0.36 -25.51
C LYS A 80 -1.14 -1.26 -24.43
N GLU A 81 -0.12 -2.02 -24.81
CA GLU A 81 0.66 -2.82 -23.87
C GLU A 81 1.75 -1.94 -23.21
N ASP A 82 2.11 -2.26 -21.97
CA ASP A 82 3.21 -1.65 -21.19
C ASP A 82 3.12 -0.12 -21.03
N VAL A 83 1.92 0.40 -20.78
CA VAL A 83 1.72 1.83 -20.50
C VAL A 83 1.88 2.12 -19.02
N CYS A 84 2.73 3.09 -18.68
CA CYS A 84 2.82 3.64 -17.33
C CYS A 84 1.55 4.43 -17.01
N ILE A 85 0.79 3.99 -16.01
CA ILE A 85 -0.47 4.63 -15.58
C ILE A 85 -0.31 5.45 -14.31
N MET A 86 0.76 5.25 -13.54
CA MET A 86 0.98 5.94 -12.27
C MET A 86 2.44 5.83 -11.89
N LYS A 87 3.00 6.91 -11.33
CA LYS A 87 4.31 6.91 -10.68
C LYS A 87 4.23 7.67 -9.36
N GLU A 88 4.34 6.97 -8.24
CA GLU A 88 4.08 7.53 -6.90
C GLU A 88 4.80 6.78 -5.78
N LYS A 89 4.61 7.22 -4.53
CA LYS A 89 5.08 6.54 -3.32
C LYS A 89 4.34 5.24 -3.03
N ALA A 90 4.95 4.41 -2.19
CA ALA A 90 4.46 3.06 -1.89
C ALA A 90 3.00 3.01 -1.40
N ILE A 91 2.53 4.03 -0.68
CA ILE A 91 1.18 4.06 -0.12
C ILE A 91 0.11 4.23 -1.20
N ASP A 92 0.33 5.14 -2.13
CA ASP A 92 -0.60 5.42 -3.23
C ASP A 92 -0.59 4.27 -4.23
N ILE A 93 0.59 3.69 -4.45
CA ILE A 93 0.80 2.50 -5.28
C ILE A 93 0.04 1.32 -4.68
N LYS A 94 0.07 1.10 -3.36
CA LYS A 94 -0.73 0.06 -2.70
C LYS A 94 -2.21 0.27 -2.93
N ALA A 95 -2.71 1.51 -2.79
CA ALA A 95 -4.11 1.83 -3.00
C ALA A 95 -4.55 1.60 -4.46
N ALA A 96 -3.69 1.91 -5.44
CA ALA A 96 -3.93 1.64 -6.84
C ALA A 96 -3.90 0.13 -7.15
N VAL A 97 -2.92 -0.61 -6.61
CA VAL A 97 -2.79 -2.07 -6.74
C VAL A 97 -4.04 -2.79 -6.25
N CYS A 98 -4.61 -2.40 -5.10
CA CYS A 98 -5.86 -2.98 -4.61
C CYS A 98 -7.00 -2.81 -5.64
N LYS A 99 -7.19 -1.59 -6.17
CA LYS A 99 -8.23 -1.31 -7.18
C LYS A 99 -8.03 -2.08 -8.48
N LEU A 100 -6.78 -2.23 -8.92
CA LEU A 100 -6.46 -2.99 -10.14
C LEU A 100 -6.73 -4.49 -9.96
N LYS A 101 -6.42 -5.04 -8.78
CA LYS A 101 -6.77 -6.43 -8.42
C LYS A 101 -8.29 -6.62 -8.38
N ASP A 102 -9.03 -5.70 -7.78
CA ASP A 102 -10.49 -5.76 -7.66
C ASP A 102 -11.20 -5.72 -9.02
N THR A 103 -10.56 -5.13 -10.04
CA THR A 103 -11.12 -4.96 -11.39
C THR A 103 -10.54 -5.91 -12.43
N ASP A 104 -9.71 -6.88 -12.00
CA ASP A 104 -9.07 -7.86 -12.87
C ASP A 104 -8.35 -7.19 -14.07
N ILE A 105 -7.56 -6.16 -13.76
CA ILE A 105 -6.68 -5.51 -14.73
C ILE A 105 -5.26 -6.05 -14.52
N PRO A 106 -4.66 -6.74 -15.51
CA PRO A 106 -3.26 -7.15 -15.44
C PRO A 106 -2.30 -5.96 -15.35
N PHE A 107 -1.35 -6.00 -14.42
CA PHE A 107 -0.36 -4.94 -14.22
C PHE A 107 1.02 -5.45 -13.76
N GLU A 108 2.00 -4.54 -13.78
CA GLU A 108 3.33 -4.71 -13.20
C GLU A 108 3.72 -3.47 -12.39
N VAL A 109 4.46 -3.66 -11.30
CA VAL A 109 4.99 -2.56 -10.49
C VAL A 109 6.51 -2.61 -10.52
N ILE A 110 7.14 -1.48 -10.88
CA ILE A 110 8.59 -1.34 -11.00
C ILE A 110 9.04 -0.14 -10.13
N PRO A 111 10.05 -0.30 -9.24
CA PRO A 111 10.77 -1.53 -8.92
C PRO A 111 9.88 -2.54 -8.16
N LYS A 112 10.41 -3.73 -7.85
CA LYS A 112 9.66 -4.79 -7.19
C LYS A 112 8.95 -4.28 -5.92
N PHE A 113 7.62 -4.43 -5.91
CA PHE A 113 6.77 -3.97 -4.81
C PHE A 113 6.59 -5.06 -3.75
N ASN A 114 6.94 -4.76 -2.50
CA ASN A 114 6.96 -5.74 -1.40
C ASN A 114 5.81 -5.56 -0.39
N TYR A 115 4.81 -4.70 -0.67
CA TYR A 115 3.71 -4.39 0.26
C TYR A 115 2.32 -4.81 -0.26
N SER A 116 2.34 -5.75 -1.22
CA SER A 116 1.23 -6.26 -2.03
C SER A 116 0.11 -6.97 -1.28
#